data_AF-A0A9P7DVT6-F1
#
_entry.id   AF-A0A9P7DVT6-F1
#
_cell.length_a   1.000
_cell.length_b   1.000
_cell.length_c   1.000
_cell.angle_alpha   90.00
_cell.angle_beta   90.00
_cell.angle_gamma   90.00
#
_symmetry.space_group_name_H-M   'P 1'
#
loop_
_entity.id
_entity.type
_entity.pdbx_description
1 polymer ?
#
loop_
_entity_poly.entity_id
_entity_poly.type
_entity_poly.pdbx_seq_one_letter_code
_entity_poly.pdbx_strand_id
1 'polypeptide(L)'
;EKKPKINNFKIGTSVSDILTHHPSQYAIHKLKSFEYIELWYFNPDGCKDMADEVKLSADGTFGFTKVNDFIALKVVGTFKPSYKVIQDHSLKWRQFNMAKNSFLL
;
A
#
# COMPACT_ATOMS: atom_id res chain seq x y z
N GLU A 1 -4.10 17.26 -33.44
CA GLU A 1 -3.66 16.55 -32.22
C GLU A 1 -3.10 15.18 -32.60
N LYS A 2 -1.94 14.77 -32.06
CA LYS A 2 -1.25 13.54 -32.46
C LYS A 2 -1.60 12.44 -31.46
N LYS A 3 -2.31 11.39 -31.90
CA LYS A 3 -2.74 10.28 -31.05
C LYS A 3 -1.52 9.58 -30.44
N PRO A 4 -1.48 9.31 -29.12
CA PRO A 4 -0.35 8.61 -28.51
C PRO A 4 -0.24 7.20 -29.10
N LYS A 5 0.96 6.83 -29.53
CA LYS A 5 1.25 5.49 -30.04
C LYS A 5 1.39 4.55 -28.84
N ILE A 6 0.37 3.74 -28.59
CA ILE A 6 0.39 2.73 -27.53
C ILE A 6 1.27 1.59 -28.01
N ASN A 7 2.29 1.24 -27.23
CA ASN A 7 3.18 0.12 -27.55
C ASN A 7 2.39 -1.20 -27.50
N ASN A 8 2.67 -2.11 -28.43
CA ASN A 8 2.02 -3.41 -28.47
C ASN A 8 2.39 -4.22 -27.21
N PHE A 9 1.39 -4.89 -26.63
CA PHE A 9 1.60 -5.82 -25.52
C PHE A 9 2.48 -6.99 -25.99
N LYS A 10 3.51 -7.35 -25.22
CA LYS A 10 4.36 -8.49 -25.52
C LYS A 10 3.61 -9.79 -25.23
N ILE A 11 3.07 -10.41 -26.27
CA ILE A 11 2.51 -11.76 -26.22
C ILE A 11 3.59 -12.72 -25.73
N GLY A 12 3.31 -13.42 -24.62
CA GLY A 12 4.21 -14.38 -23.99
C GLY A 12 4.96 -13.88 -22.75
N THR A 13 4.84 -12.60 -22.38
CA THR A 13 5.31 -12.12 -21.07
C THR A 13 4.16 -12.18 -20.08
N SER A 14 4.15 -13.16 -19.17
CA SER A 14 3.23 -13.13 -18.03
C SER A 14 3.68 -12.03 -17.07
N VAL A 15 2.76 -11.19 -16.65
CA VAL A 15 2.98 -10.37 -15.44
C VAL A 15 3.16 -11.37 -14.31
N SER A 16 4.26 -11.26 -13.55
CA SER A 16 4.45 -12.12 -12.39
C SER A 16 3.27 -11.92 -11.43
N ASP A 17 2.56 -12.99 -11.06
CA ASP A 17 1.45 -12.95 -10.10
C ASP A 17 1.90 -12.49 -8.70
N ILE A 18 3.21 -12.34 -8.49
CA ILE A 18 3.79 -11.82 -7.27
C ILE A 18 3.62 -10.29 -7.27
N LEU A 19 2.43 -9.83 -6.91
CA LEU A 19 2.25 -8.46 -6.44
C LEU A 19 3.22 -8.24 -5.28
N THR A 20 4.21 -7.38 -5.47
CA THR A 20 5.04 -6.92 -4.36
C THR A 20 4.12 -6.28 -3.33
N HIS A 21 4.09 -6.88 -2.14
CA HIS A 21 3.27 -6.43 -1.03
C HIS A 21 3.72 -5.01 -0.63
N HIS A 22 2.98 -4.01 -1.09
CA HIS A 22 3.26 -2.61 -0.80
C HIS A 22 2.72 -2.23 0.58
N PRO A 23 3.36 -1.31 1.31
CA PRO A 23 2.82 -0.78 2.54
C PRO A 23 1.46 -0.12 2.30
N SER A 24 0.58 -0.16 3.30
CA SER A 24 -0.76 0.44 3.20
C SER A 24 -0.69 1.97 2.97
N GLN A 25 -1.74 2.56 2.39
CA GLN A 25 -1.79 4.03 2.21
C GLN A 25 -1.74 4.76 3.56
N TYR A 26 -2.32 4.19 4.62
CA TYR A 26 -2.17 4.68 5.99
C TYR A 26 -0.70 4.80 6.37
N ALA A 27 0.09 3.76 6.11
CA ALA A 27 1.51 3.75 6.44
C ALA A 27 2.32 4.76 5.63
N ILE A 28 2.04 4.85 4.32
CA ILE A 28 2.65 5.84 3.44
C ILE A 28 2.29 7.27 3.87
N HIS A 29 1.05 7.50 4.32
CA HIS A 29 0.61 8.80 4.79
C HIS A 29 1.34 9.20 6.08
N LYS A 30 1.39 8.32 7.08
CA LYS A 30 2.13 8.53 8.33
C LYS A 30 3.60 8.86 8.06
N LEU A 31 4.24 8.11 7.16
CA LEU A 31 5.61 8.38 6.72
C LEU A 31 5.79 9.78 6.13
N LYS A 32 4.91 10.19 5.22
CA LYS A 32 4.96 11.53 4.60
C LYS A 32 4.73 12.65 5.61
N SER A 33 3.95 12.38 6.65
CA SER A 33 3.69 13.30 7.76
C SER A 33 4.78 13.27 8.84
N PHE A 34 5.83 12.45 8.69
CA PHE A 34 6.86 12.23 9.71
C PHE A 34 6.28 11.79 11.07
N GLU A 35 5.14 11.11 11.05
CA GLU A 35 4.47 10.60 12.24
C GLU A 35 4.97 9.19 12.55
N TYR A 36 4.99 8.85 13.84
CA TYR A 36 5.32 7.50 14.27
C TYR A 36 4.34 6.48 13.71
N ILE A 37 4.89 5.34 13.29
CA ILE A 37 4.14 4.18 12.82
C ILE A 37 4.87 2.89 13.16
N GLU A 38 4.10 1.89 13.56
CA GLU A 38 4.60 0.54 13.84
C GLU A 38 5.24 -0.09 12.59
N LEU A 39 6.39 -0.73 12.78
CA LEU A 39 7.13 -1.40 11.71
C LEU A 39 6.34 -2.58 11.12
N TRP A 40 5.34 -3.09 11.83
CA TRP A 40 4.48 -4.16 11.36
C TRP A 40 3.87 -3.87 9.97
N TYR A 41 3.55 -2.61 9.67
CA TYR A 41 2.99 -2.20 8.37
C TYR A 41 3.92 -2.39 7.17
N PHE A 42 5.22 -2.64 7.41
CA PHE A 42 6.25 -2.78 6.38
C PHE A 42 6.76 -4.21 6.25
N ASN A 43 6.38 -5.11 7.16
CA ASN A 43 6.71 -6.52 6.99
C ASN A 43 5.74 -7.19 6.00
N PRO A 44 6.12 -8.34 5.40
CA PRO A 44 5.26 -9.03 4.43
C PRO A 44 3.91 -9.47 5.00
N ASP A 45 3.87 -9.88 6.28
CA ASP A 45 2.64 -10.35 6.93
C ASP A 45 1.61 -9.22 7.07
N GLY A 46 2.05 -8.06 7.53
CA GLY A 46 1.23 -6.86 7.69
C GLY A 46 0.80 -6.27 6.37
N CYS A 47 1.68 -6.21 5.37
CA CYS A 47 1.29 -5.78 4.03
C CYS A 47 0.25 -6.73 3.40
N LYS A 48 0.34 -8.04 3.65
CA LYS A 48 -0.65 -9.02 3.18
C LYS A 48 -1.99 -8.84 3.89
N ASP A 49 -1.98 -8.73 5.22
CA ASP A 49 -3.19 -8.51 6.01
C ASP A 49 -3.92 -7.22 5.59
N MET A 50 -3.17 -6.14 5.37
CA MET A 50 -3.73 -4.88 4.86
C MET A 50 -4.30 -5.04 3.45
N ALA A 51 -3.63 -5.76 2.56
CA ALA A 51 -4.12 -6.00 1.21
C ALA A 51 -5.44 -6.80 1.23
N ASP A 52 -5.56 -7.77 2.12
CA ASP A 52 -6.78 -8.57 2.27
C ASP A 52 -7.90 -7.77 2.95
N GLU A 53 -7.61 -6.90 3.93
CA GLU A 53 -8.59 -5.95 4.48
C GLU A 53 -9.15 -5.00 3.42
N VAL A 54 -8.30 -4.50 2.51
CA VAL A 54 -8.73 -3.63 1.41
C VAL A 54 -9.65 -4.38 0.43
N LYS A 55 -9.37 -5.65 0.13
CA LYS A 55 -10.24 -6.49 -0.72
C LYS A 55 -11.59 -6.77 -0.07
N LEU A 56 -11.58 -7.04 1.25
CA LEU A 56 -12.80 -7.31 2.02
C LEU A 56 -13.65 -6.06 2.22
N SER A 57 -13.02 -4.89 2.31
CA SER A 57 -13.67 -3.57 2.32
C SER A 57 -14.09 -3.14 0.89
N ALA A 58 -14.71 -4.06 0.14
CA ALA A 58 -15.28 -3.81 -1.19
C ALA A 58 -16.39 -2.73 -1.19
N ASP A 59 -16.88 -2.32 -0.02
CA ASP A 59 -17.73 -1.14 0.18
C ASP A 59 -16.88 0.15 0.32
N GLY A 60 -15.91 0.30 -0.60
CA GLY A 60 -14.90 1.34 -0.53
C GLY A 60 -15.53 2.73 -0.59
N THR A 61 -15.48 3.48 0.50
CA THR A 61 -15.80 4.92 0.44
C THR A 61 -14.80 5.57 -0.50
N PHE A 62 -15.28 6.11 -1.61
CA PHE A 62 -14.47 6.89 -2.54
C PHE A 62 -14.61 8.38 -2.23
N GLY A 63 -13.49 9.08 -2.23
CA GLY A 63 -13.41 10.52 -2.04
C GLY A 63 -12.94 11.17 -3.32
N PHE A 64 -13.42 12.38 -3.55
CA PHE A 64 -12.92 13.25 -4.61
C PHE A 64 -11.67 13.96 -4.11
N THR A 65 -10.57 13.86 -4.85
CA THR A 65 -9.34 14.60 -4.59
C THR A 65 -8.99 15.45 -5.80
N LYS A 66 -8.51 16.67 -5.57
CA LYS A 66 -8.05 17.56 -6.64
C LYS A 66 -6.61 17.22 -6.97
N VAL A 67 -6.36 16.80 -8.21
CA VAL A 67 -5.02 16.56 -8.77
C VAL A 67 -4.81 17.58 -9.89
N ASN A 68 -4.01 18.59 -9.59
CA ASN A 68 -3.84 19.77 -10.45
C ASN A 68 -5.20 20.44 -10.72
N ASP A 69 -5.68 20.41 -11.96
CA ASP A 69 -6.97 20.96 -12.39
C ASP A 69 -8.09 19.92 -12.56
N PHE A 70 -7.82 18.65 -12.25
CA PHE A 70 -8.78 17.56 -12.38
C PHE A 70 -9.24 17.04 -11.03
N ILE A 71 -10.48 16.55 -10.98
CA ILE A 71 -11.00 15.81 -9.84
C ILE A 71 -10.76 14.32 -10.11
N ALA A 72 -9.96 13.68 -9.26
CA ALA A 72 -9.70 12.25 -9.29
C ALA A 72 -10.49 11.55 -8.18
N LEU A 73 -10.94 10.32 -8.46
CA LEU A 73 -11.56 9.45 -7.47
C LEU A 73 -10.46 8.67 -6.74
N LYS A 74 -10.40 8.76 -5.41
CA LYS A 74 -9.47 7.99 -4.57
C LYS A 74 -10.23 7.20 -3.52
N VAL A 75 -9.83 5.95 -3.30
CA VAL A 75 -10.34 5.12 -2.19
C VAL A 75 -9.93 5.76 -0.85
N VAL A 76 -10.90 6.21 -0.05
CA VAL A 76 -10.70 6.83 1.28
C VAL A 76 -10.50 5.78 2.37
N GLY A 77 -10.99 4.55 2.16
CA GLY A 77 -10.92 3.47 3.15
C GLY A 77 -9.51 3.01 3.55
N THR A 78 -8.46 3.49 2.90
CA THR A 78 -7.09 3.01 3.09
C THR A 78 -6.28 3.78 4.15
N PHE A 79 -6.88 4.77 4.84
CA PHE A 79 -6.23 5.58 5.87
C PHE A 79 -6.57 5.16 7.31
N LYS A 80 -7.21 4.01 7.52
CA LYS A 80 -7.47 3.51 8.87
C LYS A 80 -6.32 2.60 9.33
N PRO A 81 -5.93 2.65 10.61
CA PRO A 81 -5.05 1.65 11.19
C PRO A 81 -5.76 0.29 11.23
N SER A 82 -5.03 -0.81 11.00
CA SER A 82 -5.58 -2.15 11.21
C SER A 82 -5.63 -2.49 12.70
N TYR A 83 -6.66 -3.23 13.09
CA TYR A 83 -6.81 -3.77 14.44
C TYR A 83 -5.82 -4.92 14.73
N LYS A 84 -5.18 -5.47 13.68
CA LYS A 84 -4.18 -6.55 13.77
C LYS A 84 -2.75 -6.04 13.96
N VAL A 85 -2.57 -4.73 14.07
CA VAL A 85 -1.23 -4.13 14.21
C VAL A 85 -0.52 -4.71 15.44
N ILE A 86 0.74 -5.11 15.24
CA ILE A 86 1.61 -5.61 16.30
C ILE A 86 2.59 -4.48 16.66
N GLN A 87 2.69 -4.18 17.95
CA GLN A 87 3.62 -3.18 18.48
C GLN A 87 5.08 -3.60 18.23
N ASP A 88 5.96 -2.64 17.98
CA ASP A 88 7.37 -2.87 17.63
C ASP A 88 8.11 -3.80 18.62
N HIS A 89 7.87 -3.62 19.92
CA HIS A 89 8.52 -4.42 20.97
C HIS A 89 7.98 -5.87 21.06
N SER A 90 6.81 -6.13 20.46
CA SER A 90 6.18 -7.45 20.40
C SER A 90 6.47 -8.17 19.09
N LEU A 91 7.15 -7.53 18.12
CA LEU A 91 7.58 -8.17 16.88
C LEU A 91 8.69 -9.18 17.14
N LYS A 92 8.59 -10.35 16.49
CA LYS A 92 9.70 -11.30 16.47
C LYS A 92 10.88 -10.68 15.72
N TRP A 93 12.10 -11.00 16.16
CA TRP A 93 13.34 -10.45 15.58
C TRP A 93 13.41 -10.56 14.05
N ARG A 94 12.93 -11.68 13.49
CA ARG A 94 12.87 -11.86 12.03
C ARG A 94 11.94 -10.85 11.35
N GLN A 95 10.75 -10.64 11.90
CA GLN A 95 9.76 -9.70 11.36
C GLN A 95 10.27 -8.26 11.48
N PHE A 96 10.89 -7.91 12.59
CA PHE A 96 11.53 -6.60 12.79
C PHE A 96 12.60 -6.34 11.73
N ASN A 97 13.52 -7.28 11.49
CA ASN A 97 14.58 -7.10 10.49
C ASN A 97 14.04 -6.96 9.07
N MET A 98 13.00 -7.72 8.72
CA MET A 98 12.34 -7.59 7.41
C MET A 98 11.67 -6.22 7.28
N ALA A 99 10.88 -5.81 8.27
CA ALA A 99 10.20 -4.51 8.27
C ALA A 99 11.18 -3.34 8.17
N LYS A 100 12.26 -3.36 8.96
CA LYS A 100 13.29 -2.32 8.97
C LYS A 100 13.90 -2.12 7.58
N ASN A 101 14.18 -3.21 6.87
CA ASN A 101 14.76 -3.12 5.52
C ASN A 101 13.74 -2.59 4.51
N SER A 102 12.47 -2.97 4.63
CA SER A 102 11.38 -2.46 3.78
C SER A 102 10.97 -1.02 4.09
N PHE A 103 11.20 -0.55 5.31
CA PHE A 103 10.93 0.82 5.73
C PHE A 103 11.91 1.85 5.12
N LEU A 104 13.13 1.42 4.80
CA LEU A 104 14.20 2.29 4.28
C LEU A 104 14.31 2.31 2.74
N LEU A 105 13.46 1.56 2.03
CA LEU A 105 13.39 1.50 0.56
C LEU A 105 12.37 2.50 0.03
#